data_AF-A0A6I3I718-F1
#
_entry.id   AF-A0A6I3I718-F1
#
_cell.length_a   1.000
_cell.length_b   1.000
_cell.length_c   1.000
_cell.angle_alpha   90.00
_cell.angle_beta   90.00
_cell.angle_gamma   90.00
#
_symmetry.space_group_name_H-M   'P 1'
#
loop_
_entity.id
_entity.type
_entity.pdbx_description
1 polymer ?
#
loop_
_entity_poly.entity_id
_entity_poly.type
_entity_poly.pdbx_seq_one_letter_code
_entity_poly.pdbx_strand_id
1 'polypeptide(L)'
;MVNSGPGRPKEFCSQRCRQWDWVSRQRATELALSENELVMTRDELDKLKDQIYVLHCALQDVRTDLASPRQTKETLQEMLGWLMDAAEPIASASLTPAIRP
;
A
#
# COMPACT_ATOMS: atom_id res chain seq x y z
N MET A 1 17.28 0.66 -16.34
CA MET A 1 18.71 0.49 -16.65
C MET A 1 19.52 0.89 -15.43
N VAL A 2 20.09 -0.09 -14.73
CA VAL A 2 20.95 0.14 -13.55
C VAL A 2 22.34 0.56 -14.06
N ASN A 3 22.81 1.75 -13.68
CA ASN A 3 24.16 2.21 -13.99
C ASN A 3 25.14 1.60 -12.98
N SER A 4 25.75 0.47 -13.32
CA SER A 4 26.83 -0.17 -12.56
C SER A 4 28.20 0.38 -13.01
N GLY A 5 28.48 1.63 -12.68
CA GLY A 5 29.78 2.26 -12.91
C GLY A 5 30.38 2.82 -11.62
N PRO A 6 31.70 3.05 -11.54
CA PRO A 6 32.35 3.66 -10.39
C PRO A 6 31.94 5.14 -10.31
N GLY A 7 30.88 5.43 -9.56
CA GLY A 7 30.35 6.77 -9.33
C GLY A 7 29.23 6.75 -8.30
N ARG A 8 28.96 7.90 -7.66
CA ARG A 8 27.80 8.01 -6.75
C ARG A 8 26.52 7.65 -7.53
N PRO A 9 25.71 6.70 -7.02
CA PRO A 9 24.44 6.36 -7.67
C PRO A 9 23.60 7.61 -7.89
N LYS A 10 22.93 7.67 -9.05
CA LYS A 10 21.98 8.76 -9.32
C LYS A 10 20.85 8.67 -8.29
N GLU A 11 20.71 9.70 -7.47
CA GLU A 11 19.64 9.82 -6.49
C GLU A 11 18.26 9.98 -7.15
N PHE A 12 18.22 10.54 -8.36
CA PHE A 12 17.01 10.77 -9.12
C PHE A 12 17.05 10.12 -10.50
N CYS A 13 15.89 9.59 -10.91
CA CYS A 13 15.67 8.95 -12.19
C CYS A 13 15.85 9.90 -13.40
N SER A 14 15.52 11.19 -13.21
CA SER A 14 15.45 12.24 -14.24
C SER A 14 15.40 13.64 -13.60
N GLN A 15 15.54 14.70 -14.42
CA GLN A 15 15.34 16.08 -13.94
C GLN A 15 13.92 16.33 -13.43
N ARG A 16 12.91 15.74 -14.08
CA ARG A 16 11.52 15.79 -13.62
C ARG A 16 11.39 15.19 -12.22
N CYS A 17 11.93 13.99 -11.99
CA CYS A 17 11.96 13.32 -10.67
C CYS A 17 12.58 14.25 -9.59
N ARG A 18 13.70 14.92 -9.89
CA ARG A 18 14.36 15.85 -8.97
C ARG A 18 13.53 17.10 -8.67
N GLN A 19 12.89 17.67 -9.70
CA GLN A 19 12.05 18.87 -9.54
C GLN A 19 10.85 18.57 -8.63
N TRP A 20 10.22 17.41 -8.80
CA TRP A 20 9.08 17.01 -7.98
C TRP A 20 9.46 16.71 -6.52
N ASP A 21 10.62 16.09 -6.27
CA ASP A 21 11.14 15.93 -4.89
C ASP A 21 11.30 17.29 -4.20
N TRP A 22 11.86 18.28 -4.90
CA TRP A 22 11.98 19.64 -4.36
C TRP A 22 10.62 20.29 -4.09
N VAL A 23 9.66 20.21 -5.02
CA VAL A 23 8.29 20.75 -4.83
C VAL A 23 7.60 20.07 -3.64
N SER A 24 7.77 18.76 -3.48
CA SER A 24 7.21 18.00 -2.36
C SER A 24 7.75 18.51 -1.03
N ARG A 25 9.08 18.65 -0.89
CA ARG A 25 9.73 19.17 0.33
C ARG A 25 9.33 20.61 0.64
N GLN A 26 9.21 21.45 -0.40
CA GLN A 26 8.78 22.84 -0.22
C GLN A 26 7.34 22.88 0.29
N ARG A 27 6.41 22.12 -0.32
CA ARG A 27 5.01 22.06 0.12
C ARG A 27 4.86 21.50 1.54
N ALA A 28 5.65 20.49 1.90
CA ALA A 28 5.69 19.97 3.26
C ALA A 28 6.13 21.03 4.27
N THR A 29 7.15 21.82 3.92
CA THR A 29 7.63 22.94 4.73
C THR A 29 6.57 24.05 4.86
N GLU A 30 5.89 24.41 3.77
CA GLU A 30 4.81 25.41 3.76
C GLU A 30 3.61 24.98 4.63
N LEU A 31 3.33 23.67 4.67
CA LEU A 31 2.26 23.09 5.48
C LEU A 31 2.70 22.76 6.92
N ALA A 32 3.95 23.10 7.29
CA ALA A 32 4.56 22.74 8.58
C ALA A 32 4.42 21.25 8.93
N LEU A 33 4.42 20.38 7.92
CA LEU A 33 4.36 18.94 8.09
C LEU A 33 5.74 18.44 8.52
N SER A 34 5.77 17.69 9.61
CA SER A 34 6.92 16.88 10.00
C SER A 34 7.14 15.72 9.01
N GLU A 35 8.33 15.12 9.03
CA GLU A 35 8.67 14.01 8.14
C GLU A 35 7.76 12.78 8.28
N ASN A 36 7.02 12.68 9.38
CA ASN A 36 6.09 11.59 9.67
C ASN A 36 4.62 11.94 9.39
N GLU A 37 4.35 13.13 8.85
CA GLU A 37 3.00 13.60 8.54
C GLU A 37 2.73 13.55 7.04
N LEU A 38 1.54 13.08 6.67
CA LEU A 38 1.12 12.92 5.28
C LEU A 38 -0.24 13.58 5.08
N VAL A 39 -0.36 14.38 4.03
CA VAL A 39 -1.65 14.91 3.57
C VAL A 39 -2.21 13.98 2.51
N MET A 40 -3.40 13.45 2.77
CA MET A 40 -4.20 12.66 1.84
C MET A 40 -5.62 13.19 1.83
N THR A 41 -6.35 12.92 0.77
CA THR A 41 -7.78 13.25 0.73
C THR A 41 -8.54 12.34 1.71
N ARG A 42 -9.70 12.82 2.17
CA ARG A 42 -10.58 12.00 3.01
C ARG A 42 -11.03 10.74 2.29
N ASP A 43 -11.35 10.85 1.00
CA ASP A 43 -11.77 9.72 0.17
C ASP A 43 -10.68 8.65 0.03
N GLU A 44 -9.40 9.04 -0.08
CA GLU A 44 -8.27 8.09 -0.09
C GLU A 44 -8.13 7.36 1.24
N LEU A 45 -8.27 8.08 2.37
CA LEU A 45 -8.24 7.48 3.70
C LEU A 45 -9.40 6.52 3.92
N ASP A 46 -10.61 6.93 3.55
CA ASP A 46 -11.82 6.13 3.73
C ASP A 46 -11.76 4.87 2.85
N LYS A 47 -11.30 4.98 1.60
CA LYS A 47 -11.05 3.83 0.73
C LYS A 47 -10.05 2.83 1.33
N LEU A 48 -8.94 3.31 1.91
CA LEU A 48 -7.97 2.42 2.57
C LEU A 48 -8.59 1.72 3.78
N LYS A 49 -9.37 2.44 4.59
CA LYS A 49 -10.07 1.86 5.75
C LYS A 49 -11.08 0.80 5.33
N ASP A 50 -11.83 1.04 4.26
CA ASP A 50 -12.79 0.07 3.72
C ASP A 50 -12.09 -1.21 3.25
N GLN A 51 -10.95 -1.09 2.55
CA GLN A 51 -10.15 -2.24 2.14
C GLN A 51 -9.63 -3.04 3.36
N ILE A 52 -9.10 -2.34 4.37
CA ILE A 52 -8.65 -2.98 5.62
C ILE A 52 -9.80 -3.68 6.34
N TYR A 53 -10.99 -3.06 6.34
CA TYR A 53 -12.18 -3.64 6.93
C TYR A 53 -12.58 -4.95 6.25
N VAL A 54 -12.57 -5.00 4.91
CA VAL A 54 -12.83 -6.24 4.15
C VAL A 54 -11.83 -7.34 4.52
N LEU A 55 -10.53 -7.02 4.57
CA LEU A 55 -9.51 -8.00 5.00
C LEU A 55 -9.74 -8.48 6.45
N HIS A 56 -10.12 -7.58 7.36
CA HIS A 56 -10.44 -7.95 8.74
C HIS A 56 -11.63 -8.93 8.81
N CYS A 57 -12.69 -8.69 8.04
CA CYS A 57 -13.81 -9.63 7.91
C CYS A 57 -13.35 -10.98 7.38
N ALA A 58 -12.58 -11.00 6.29
CA ALA A 58 -12.07 -12.25 5.73
C ALA A 58 -11.22 -13.05 6.72
N LEU A 59 -10.37 -12.39 7.50
CA LEU A 59 -9.61 -13.02 8.58
C LEU A 59 -10.50 -13.63 9.66
N GLN A 60 -11.60 -12.95 10.01
CA GLN A 60 -12.53 -13.42 11.02
C GLN A 60 -13.36 -14.61 10.53
N ASP A 61 -13.78 -14.59 9.27
CA ASP A 61 -14.50 -15.70 8.64
C ASP A 61 -13.61 -16.95 8.59
N VAL A 62 -12.40 -16.82 8.05
CA VAL A 62 -11.44 -17.94 7.97
C VAL A 62 -11.08 -18.47 9.36
N ARG A 63 -10.92 -17.61 10.37
CA ARG A 63 -10.68 -18.05 11.76
C ARG A 63 -11.86 -18.86 12.31
N THR A 64 -13.08 -18.43 12.02
CA THR A 64 -14.30 -19.12 12.45
C THR A 64 -14.42 -20.47 11.77
N ASP A 65 -14.16 -20.52 10.46
CA ASP A 65 -14.24 -21.75 9.69
C ASP A 65 -13.15 -22.74 10.11
N LEU A 66 -11.92 -22.29 10.31
CA LEU A 66 -10.82 -23.15 10.79
C LEU A 66 -11.08 -23.77 12.17
N ALA A 67 -11.95 -23.18 13.00
CA ALA A 67 -12.36 -23.76 14.27
C ALA A 67 -13.33 -24.95 14.11
N SER A 68 -13.88 -25.17 12.91
CA SER A 68 -14.76 -26.30 12.61
C SER A 68 -13.97 -27.62 12.51
N PRO A 69 -14.45 -28.72 13.12
CA PRO A 69 -13.68 -29.95 13.33
C PRO A 69 -13.39 -30.79 12.07
N ARG A 70 -13.87 -30.40 10.87
CA ARG A 70 -13.60 -31.12 9.61
C ARG A 70 -13.47 -30.17 8.44
N GLN A 71 -12.23 -29.87 8.07
CA GLN A 71 -11.92 -29.18 6.82
C GLN A 71 -11.46 -30.17 5.75
N THR A 72 -11.95 -29.99 4.53
CA THR A 72 -11.44 -30.71 3.37
C THR A 72 -10.37 -29.87 2.68
N LYS A 73 -9.66 -30.45 1.72
CA LYS A 73 -8.70 -29.69 0.92
C LYS A 73 -9.39 -28.54 0.17
N GLU A 74 -10.57 -28.81 -0.35
CA GLU A 74 -11.38 -27.88 -1.13
C GLU A 74 -11.79 -26.69 -0.27
N THR A 75 -12.29 -26.92 0.95
CA THR A 75 -12.70 -25.82 1.84
C THR A 75 -11.50 -24.97 2.28
N LEU A 76 -10.33 -25.58 2.49
CA LEU A 76 -9.09 -24.83 2.77
C LEU A 76 -8.64 -23.98 1.58
N GLN A 77 -8.82 -24.47 0.35
CA GLN A 77 -8.52 -23.70 -0.86
C GLN A 77 -9.47 -22.52 -1.04
N GLU A 78 -10.75 -22.72 -0.74
CA GLU A 78 -11.77 -21.65 -0.77
C GLU A 78 -11.46 -20.55 0.26
N MET A 79 -11.14 -20.94 1.50
CA MET A 79 -10.73 -19.99 2.56
C MET A 79 -9.49 -19.19 2.18
N LEU A 80 -8.48 -19.86 1.63
CA LEU A 80 -7.25 -19.20 1.19
C LEU A 80 -7.55 -18.25 0.01
N GLY A 81 -8.36 -18.69 -0.95
CA GLY A 81 -8.80 -17.85 -2.07
C GLY A 81 -9.49 -16.59 -1.60
N TRP A 82 -10.46 -16.72 -0.69
CA TRP A 82 -11.16 -15.59 -0.08
C TRP A 82 -10.20 -14.61 0.62
N LEU A 83 -9.24 -15.13 1.39
CA LEU A 83 -8.25 -14.31 2.06
C LEU A 83 -7.33 -13.58 1.08
N MET A 84 -6.90 -14.26 0.00
CA MET A 84 -6.07 -13.65 -1.05
C MET A 84 -6.83 -12.55 -1.80
N ASP A 85 -8.10 -12.78 -2.16
CA ASP A 85 -8.95 -11.81 -2.82
C ASP A 85 -9.18 -10.56 -1.95
N ALA A 86 -9.33 -10.74 -0.64
CA ALA A 86 -9.46 -9.63 0.30
C ALA A 86 -8.13 -8.89 0.56
N ALA A 87 -7.00 -9.57 0.44
CA ALA A 87 -5.67 -8.98 0.65
C ALA A 87 -5.13 -8.25 -0.59
N GLU A 88 -5.48 -8.69 -1.80
CA GLU A 88 -4.99 -8.15 -3.06
C GLU A 88 -5.20 -6.63 -3.20
N PRO A 89 -6.36 -6.04 -2.83
CA PRO A 89 -6.55 -4.59 -2.91
C PRO A 89 -5.62 -3.79 -2.00
N ILE A 90 -5.16 -4.37 -0.89
CA ILE A 90 -4.22 -3.74 0.05
C ILE A 90 -2.78 -3.96 -0.43
N ALA A 91 -2.46 -5.16 -0.92
CA ALA A 91 -1.13 -5.47 -1.45
C ALA A 91 -0.80 -4.67 -2.72
N SER A 92 -1.81 -4.45 -3.57
CA SER A 92 -1.71 -3.64 -4.78
C SER A 92 -1.86 -2.13 -4.52
N ALA A 93 -2.40 -1.73 -3.37
CA ALA A 93 -2.43 -0.33 -2.96
C ALA A 93 -0.99 0.17 -2.79
N SER A 94 -0.54 0.99 -3.74
CA SER A 94 0.72 1.69 -3.59
C SER A 94 0.57 2.72 -2.45
N LEU A 95 1.11 2.39 -1.28
CA LEU A 95 1.31 3.36 -0.19
C LEU A 95 2.41 4.38 -0.54
N THR A 96 3.01 4.26 -1.71
CA THR A 96 3.85 5.31 -2.28
C THR A 96 2.98 6.54 -2.49
N PRO A 97 3.34 7.72 -1.96
CA PRO A 97 2.58 8.93 -2.21
C PRO A 97 2.40 9.08 -3.71
N ALA A 98 1.13 9.19 -4.15
CA ALA A 98 0.81 9.25 -5.56
C ALA A 98 1.54 10.44 -6.19
N ILE A 99 2.59 10.16 -6.96
CA ILE A 99 3.24 11.14 -7.82
C ILE A 99 2.27 11.39 -8.97
N ARG A 100 1.23 12.20 -8.72
CA ARG A 100 0.28 12.60 -9.75
C ARG A 100 1.01 13.58 -10.70
N PRO A 101 1.00 13.34 -12.04
CA PRO A 101 1.71 14.17 -13.01
C PRO A 101 1.16 15.59 -13.13
#